data_AF-A0A7Y9ATJ4-F1
#
_entry.id   AF-A0A7Y9ATJ4-F1
#
_cell.length_a   1.000
_cell.length_b   1.000
_cell.length_c   1.000
_cell.angle_alpha   90.00
_cell.angle_beta   90.00
_cell.angle_gamma   90.00
#
_symmetry.space_group_name_H-M   'P 1'
#
loop_
_entity.id
_entity.type
_entity.pdbx_description
1 polymer ?
#
loop_
_entity_poly.entity_id
_entity_poly.type
_entity_poly.pdbx_seq_one_letter_code
_entity_poly.pdbx_strand_id
1 'polypeptide(L)' 'MTHSLDPDPALDPDASPGRRVLPGARSAAPAAPLADTDLAEEIELYTDVVVAASESDGPLPEGELDRVLGVDGD' A
#
# COMPACT_ATOMS: atom_id res chain seq x y z
N MET A 1 -9.51 36.19 39.39
CA MET A 1 -8.47 35.29 38.86
C MET A 1 -9.14 34.35 37.88
N THR A 2 -9.18 34.72 36.60
CA THR A 2 -9.73 33.89 35.53
C THR A 2 -8.55 33.24 34.81
N HIS A 3 -8.40 31.92 34.92
CA HIS A 3 -7.40 31.19 34.17
C HIS A 3 -7.84 31.07 32.71
N SER A 4 -7.11 31.73 31.81
CA SER A 4 -7.10 31.36 30.39
C SER A 4 -6.46 29.98 30.27
N LEU A 5 -7.17 29.03 29.67
CA LEU A 5 -6.57 27.81 29.15
C LEU A 5 -6.02 28.16 27.77
N ASP A 6 -4.70 28.27 27.65
CA ASP A 6 -4.03 28.26 26.34
C ASP A 6 -4.30 26.89 25.66
N PRO A 7 -4.64 26.86 24.36
CA PRO A 7 -4.72 25.62 23.61
C PRO A 7 -3.31 25.05 23.40
N ASP A 8 -3.12 23.79 23.79
CA ASP A 8 -1.89 23.03 23.55
C ASP A 8 -1.65 22.87 22.03
N PRO A 9 -0.52 23.36 21.48
CA PRO A 9 -0.24 23.28 20.04
C PRO A 9 0.26 21.90 19.57
N ALA A 10 0.18 20.84 20.38
CA ALA A 10 0.82 19.55 20.05
C ALA A 10 -0.13 18.41 19.62
N LEU A 11 -1.30 18.71 19.06
CA LEU A 11 -2.11 17.69 18.39
C LEU A 11 -2.36 18.10 16.95
N ASP A 12 -1.37 17.83 16.10
CA ASP A 12 -1.53 17.81 14.65
C ASP A 12 -2.32 16.53 14.30
N PRO A 13 -3.61 16.62 13.89
CA PRO A 13 -4.44 15.44 13.63
C PRO A 13 -4.09 14.74 12.31
N ASP A 14 -3.11 15.25 11.55
CA ASP A 14 -2.65 14.67 10.28
C ASP A 14 -1.28 13.98 10.39
N ALA A 15 -0.74 13.83 11.61
CA ALA A 15 0.44 13.00 11.83
C ALA A 15 0.07 11.51 11.77
N SER A 16 -0.33 11.01 10.60
CA SER A 16 -0.46 9.58 10.32
C SER A 16 0.89 8.91 10.59
N PRO A 17 1.04 8.11 11.66
CA PRO A 17 2.31 7.50 11.97
C PRO A 17 2.48 6.30 11.06
N GLY A 18 3.36 6.43 10.06
CA GLY A 18 4.10 5.28 9.54
C GLY A 18 3.65 4.69 8.22
N ARG A 19 3.47 5.51 7.17
CA ARG A 19 3.78 4.99 5.83
C ARG A 19 5.31 4.89 5.71
N ARG A 20 5.88 3.82 6.29
CA ARG A 20 7.27 3.44 6.02
C ARG A 20 7.34 3.08 4.55
N VAL A 21 7.76 4.02 3.71
CA VAL A 21 8.15 3.72 2.35
C VAL A 21 9.36 2.80 2.46
N LEU A 22 9.17 1.51 2.20
CA LEU A 22 10.26 0.54 2.24
C LEU A 22 11.32 0.96 1.22
N PRO A 23 12.61 1.00 1.60
CA PRO A 23 13.70 1.27 0.66
C PRO A 23 13.75 0.11 -0.34
N GLY A 24 13.13 0.32 -1.50
CA GLY A 24 12.86 -0.74 -2.48
C GLY A 24 11.54 -0.61 -3.21
N ALA A 25 10.63 0.29 -2.80
CA ALA A 25 9.50 0.70 -3.62
C ALA A 25 10.02 1.41 -4.88
N ARG A 26 10.41 0.62 -5.88
CA ARG A 26 10.72 1.12 -7.22
C ARG A 26 9.47 1.87 -7.64
N SER A 27 9.61 3.18 -7.87
CA SER A 27 8.55 3.94 -8.51
C SER A 27 8.21 3.19 -9.79
N ALA A 28 7.01 2.61 -9.87
CA ALA A 28 6.51 2.10 -11.13
C ALA A 28 6.64 3.26 -12.12
N ALA A 29 7.31 3.03 -13.24
CA ALA A 29 7.22 3.98 -14.34
C ALA A 29 5.73 4.21 -14.62
N PRO A 30 5.29 5.43 -14.98
CA PRO A 30 3.89 5.65 -15.28
C PRO A 30 3.47 4.65 -16.36
N ALA A 31 2.58 3.72 -16.00
CA ALA A 31 2.07 2.74 -16.93
C ALA A 31 1.50 3.49 -18.13
N ALA A 32 1.84 3.04 -19.34
CA ALA A 32 1.15 3.53 -20.52
C ALA A 32 -0.36 3.32 -20.31
N PRO A 33 -1.24 4.21 -20.81
CA PRO A 33 -2.67 4.03 -20.66
C PRO A 33 -3.07 2.65 -21.16
N LEU A 34 -3.66 1.85 -20.28
CA LEU A 34 -4.15 0.53 -20.60
C LEU A 34 -5.50 0.64 -21.34
N ALA A 35 -5.78 -0.34 -22.19
CA ALA A 35 -7.14 -0.51 -22.70
C ALA A 35 -8.06 -0.97 -21.57
N ASP A 36 -9.38 -0.72 -21.67
CA ASP A 36 -10.33 -1.02 -20.59
C ASP A 36 -10.28 -2.48 -20.13
N THR A 37 -10.04 -3.43 -21.04
CA THR A 37 -9.90 -4.86 -20.72
C THR A 37 -8.62 -5.13 -19.93
N ASP A 38 -7.48 -4.65 -20.42
CA ASP A 38 -6.19 -4.81 -19.74
C ASP A 38 -6.20 -4.12 -18.36
N LEU A 39 -6.89 -2.98 -18.24
CA LEU A 39 -7.07 -2.27 -16.98
C LEU A 39 -7.92 -3.06 -15.98
N ALA A 40 -8.98 -3.72 -16.45
CA ALA A 40 -9.80 -4.57 -15.59
C ALA A 40 -8.99 -5.74 -15.03
N GLU A 41 -8.18 -6.38 -15.88
CA GLU A 41 -7.26 -7.47 -15.48
C GLU A 41 -6.22 -6.98 -14.45
N GLU A 42 -5.66 -5.78 -14.64
CA GLU A 42 -4.71 -5.19 -13.66
C GLU A 42 -5.39 -4.89 -12.31
N ILE A 43 -6.63 -4.39 -12.32
CA ILE A 43 -7.41 -4.15 -11.09
C ILE A 43 -7.70 -5.46 -10.35
N GLU A 44 -8.08 -6.52 -11.06
CA GLU A 44 -8.29 -7.85 -10.48
C GLU A 44 -7.01 -8.36 -9.82
N LEU A 45 -5.88 -8.29 -10.52
CA LEU A 45 -4.58 -8.67 -9.98
C LEU A 45 -4.20 -7.89 -8.71
N TYR A 46 -4.35 -6.56 -8.72
CA TYR A 46 -4.07 -5.75 -7.53
C TYR A 46 -4.99 -6.10 -6.36
N THR A 47 -6.25 -6.43 -6.66
CA THR A 47 -7.22 -6.87 -5.65
C THR A 47 -6.75 -8.15 -5.00
N ASP A 48 -6.32 -9.14 -5.79
CA ASP A 48 -5.83 -10.43 -5.29
C ASP A 48 -4.60 -10.27 -4.39
N VAL A 49 -3.65 -9.41 -4.77
CA VAL A 49 -2.47 -9.10 -3.94
C VAL A 49 -2.87 -8.47 -2.60
N VAL A 50 -3.82 -7.53 -2.60
CA VAL A 50 -4.28 -6.87 -1.37
C VAL A 50 -5.01 -7.86 -0.45
N VAL A 51 -5.83 -8.74 -1.02
CA VAL A 51 -6.52 -9.79 -0.26
C VAL A 51 -5.50 -10.73 0.39
N ALA A 52 -4.57 -11.27 -0.39
CA ALA A 52 -3.52 -12.16 0.14
C ALA A 52 -2.71 -11.48 1.27
N ALA A 53 -2.34 -10.21 1.10
CA ALA A 53 -1.59 -9.47 2.10
C ALA A 53 -2.39 -9.22 3.38
N SER A 54 -3.71 -9.11 3.26
CA SER A 54 -4.61 -8.90 4.41
C SER A 54 -4.88 -10.19 5.19
N GLU A 55 -4.80 -11.35 4.53
CA GLU A 55 -4.95 -12.66 5.17
C GLU A 55 -3.66 -13.17 5.82
N SER A 56 -2.52 -12.59 5.43
CA SER A 56 -1.21 -12.88 6.03
C SER A 56 -1.03 -12.16 7.37
N ASP A 57 -0.43 -12.83 8.36
CA ASP A 57 -0.05 -12.26 9.66
C ASP A 57 1.12 -11.25 9.58
N GLY A 58 1.53 -10.86 8.37
CA GLY A 58 2.65 -9.98 8.08
C GLY A 58 2.83 -9.74 6.58
N PRO A 59 3.95 -9.15 6.14
CA PRO A 59 4.24 -8.99 4.71
C PRO A 59 4.15 -10.31 3.96
N LEU A 60 3.59 -10.28 2.74
CA LEU A 60 3.48 -11.48 1.92
C LEU A 60 4.87 -12.07 1.64
N PRO A 61 5.09 -13.38 1.88
CA PRO A 61 6.31 -14.06 1.46
C PRO A 61 6.51 -13.97 -0.06
N GLU A 62 7.75 -13.90 -0.51
CA GLU A 62 8.11 -13.77 -1.94
C GLU A 62 7.47 -14.87 -2.79
N GLY A 63 7.59 -16.15 -2.39
CA GLY A 63 6.98 -17.26 -3.13
C GLY A 63 5.45 -17.34 -3.04
N GLU A 64 4.80 -16.55 -2.19
CA GLU A 64 3.34 -16.37 -2.20
C GLU A 64 2.95 -15.20 -3.12
N LEU A 65 3.71 -14.12 -3.08
CA LEU A 65 3.57 -12.99 -4.00
C LEU A 65 3.74 -13.46 -5.45
N ASP A 66 4.77 -14.24 -5.72
CA ASP A 66 5.06 -14.79 -7.04
C ASP A 66 3.91 -15.66 -7.56
N ARG A 67 3.31 -16.46 -6.67
CA ARG A 67 2.13 -17.27 -6.98
C ARG A 67 0.90 -16.42 -7.31
N VAL A 68 0.63 -15.36 -6.55
CA VAL A 68 -0.48 -14.43 -6.82
C VAL A 68 -0.24 -13.67 -8.13
N LEU A 69 1.01 -13.30 -8.40
CA LEU A 69 1.43 -12.62 -9.63
C LEU A 69 1.55 -13.56 -10.84
N GLY A 70 1.41 -14.88 -10.65
CA GLY A 70 1.57 -15.88 -11.70
C GLY A 70 2.98 -15.94 -12.30
N VAL A 71 4.00 -15.49 -11.55
CA VAL A 71 5.40 -15.61 -11.96
C VAL A 71 5.97 -16.89 -11.37
N ASP A 72 6.11 -17.92 -12.20
CA ASP A 72 6.85 -19.13 -11.81
C ASP A 72 8.33 -18.77 -11.76
N GLY A 73 8.96 -18.87 -10.58
CA GLY A 73 10.40 -18.66 -10.43
C GLY A 73 11.18 -19.68 -11.26
N ASP A 74 11.87 -19.21 -12.29
CA ASP A 74 12.80 -19.97 -13.15
C ASP A 74 14.06 -20.44 -12.37
#